data_AF-A0A8E0M777-F1
#
_entry.id   AF-A0A8E0M777-F1
#
_cell.length_a   1.000
_cell.length_b   1.000
_cell.length_c   1.000
_cell.angle_alpha   90.00
_cell.angle_beta   90.00
_cell.angle_gamma   90.00
#
_symmetry.space_group_name_H-M   'P 1'
#
loop_
_entity.id
_entity.type
_entity.pdbx_description
1 polymer ?
#
loop_
_entity_poly.entity_id
_entity_poly.type
_entity_poly.pdbx_seq_one_letter_code
_entity_poly.pdbx_strand_id
1 'polypeptide(L)'
;AAKAGDFPEATVQLKEADDALVSAHNAQTELLTAEASGDHAEVSLLMVHAQDHLMNAITFRDLAGEVVAVYQRMAEMTTAPTV
;
A
#
# COMPACT_ATOMS: atom_id res chain seq x y z
N ALA A 1 3.97 13.17 -5.73
CA ALA A 1 3.17 13.65 -6.87
C ALA A 1 1.92 14.44 -6.44
N ALA A 2 0.94 13.84 -5.74
CA ALA A 2 -0.34 14.49 -5.41
C ALA A 2 -0.26 15.84 -4.66
N LYS A 3 0.66 15.99 -3.69
CA LYS A 3 0.89 17.28 -3.00
C LYS A 3 1.27 18.44 -3.94
N ALA A 4 1.86 18.13 -5.10
CA ALA A 4 2.21 19.10 -6.13
C ALA A 4 1.10 19.28 -7.19
N GLY A 5 -0.06 18.63 -7.02
CA GLY A 5 -1.16 18.63 -7.99
C GLY A 5 -0.98 17.64 -9.15
N ASP A 6 0.12 16.89 -9.18
CA ASP A 6 0.35 15.85 -10.19
C ASP A 6 -0.35 14.56 -9.79
N PHE A 7 -1.64 14.48 -10.10
CA PHE A 7 -2.46 13.30 -9.81
C PHE A 7 -2.21 12.11 -10.74
N PRO A 8 -1.99 12.30 -12.07
CA PRO A 8 -1.64 11.19 -12.94
C PRO A 8 -0.41 10.41 -12.46
N GLU A 9 0.66 11.12 -12.11
CA GLU A 9 1.87 10.50 -11.57
C GLU A 9 1.62 9.84 -10.20
N ALA A 10 0.77 10.44 -9.35
CA ALA A 10 0.40 9.82 -8.08
C ALA A 10 -0.33 8.48 -8.28
N THR A 11 -1.22 8.40 -9.28
CA THR A 11 -1.92 7.16 -9.63
C THR A 11 -0.95 6.10 -10.15
N VAL A 12 0.04 6.48 -10.96
CA VAL A 12 1.10 5.56 -11.44
C VAL A 12 1.88 4.99 -10.24
N GLN A 13 2.36 5.85 -9.34
CA GLN A 13 3.13 5.42 -8.16
C GLN A 13 2.33 4.52 -7.22
N LEU A 14 1.03 4.80 -7.02
CA LEU A 14 0.15 3.92 -6.22
C LEU A 14 -0.02 2.55 -6.87
N LYS A 15 -0.12 2.49 -8.21
CA LYS A 15 -0.22 1.23 -8.94
C LYS A 15 1.08 0.42 -8.88
N GLU A 16 2.23 1.07 -9.00
CA GLU A 16 3.53 0.39 -8.84
C GLU A 16 3.68 -0.18 -7.42
N ALA A 17 3.20 0.54 -6.40
CA ALA A 17 3.15 0.05 -5.04
C ALA A 17 2.21 -1.17 -4.90
N ASP A 18 1.04 -1.16 -5.56
CA ASP A 18 0.14 -2.31 -5.59
C ASP A 18 0.81 -3.55 -6.18
N ASP A 19 1.45 -3.41 -7.34
CA ASP A 19 2.10 -4.53 -8.01
C ASP A 19 3.21 -5.15 -7.14
N ALA A 20 4.01 -4.31 -6.46
CA ALA A 20 5.03 -4.77 -5.52
C ALA A 20 4.42 -5.45 -4.28
N LEU A 21 3.36 -4.88 -3.71
CA LEU A 21 2.67 -5.43 -2.54
C LEU A 21 2.00 -6.77 -2.84
N VAL A 22 1.40 -6.94 -4.02
CA VAL A 22 0.81 -8.22 -4.44
C VAL A 22 1.87 -9.32 -4.44
N SER A 23 3.06 -9.04 -4.99
CA SER A 23 4.14 -10.03 -4.97
C SER A 23 4.55 -10.42 -3.56
N ALA A 24 4.70 -9.45 -2.65
CA ALA A 24 5.09 -9.71 -1.27
C ALA A 24 3.98 -10.42 -0.47
N HIS A 25 2.72 -10.01 -0.67
CA HIS A 25 1.55 -10.60 -0.03
C HIS A 25 1.32 -12.05 -0.49
N ASN A 26 1.61 -12.38 -1.75
CA ASN A 26 1.54 -13.76 -2.24
C ASN A 26 2.55 -14.65 -1.49
N ALA A 27 3.80 -14.19 -1.30
CA ALA A 27 4.79 -14.92 -0.52
C ALA A 27 4.36 -15.10 0.95
N GLN A 28 3.77 -14.08 1.57
CA GLN A 28 3.19 -14.20 2.92
C GLN A 28 2.04 -15.22 2.95
N THR A 29 1.18 -15.21 1.93
CA THR A 29 0.05 -16.15 1.82
C THR A 29 0.54 -17.59 1.66
N GLU A 30 1.59 -17.82 0.87
CA GLU A 30 2.22 -19.13 0.73
C GLU A 30 2.77 -19.65 2.06
N LEU A 31 3.46 -18.79 2.84
CA LEU A 31 3.95 -19.15 4.18
C LEU A 31 2.80 -19.55 5.12
N LEU A 32 1.73 -18.76 5.17
CA LEU A 32 0.54 -19.06 5.99
C LEU A 32 -0.17 -20.35 5.53
N THR A 33 -0.21 -20.60 4.22
CA THR A 33 -0.83 -21.80 3.64
C THR A 33 -0.02 -23.05 3.98
N ALA A 34 1.31 -22.96 3.93
CA ALA A 34 2.21 -24.03 4.34
C ALA A 34 2.03 -24.36 5.83
N GLU A 35 2.01 -23.34 6.68
CA GLU A 35 1.79 -23.51 8.12
C GLU A 35 0.43 -24.14 8.44
N ALA A 36 -0.64 -23.70 7.78
CA ALA A 36 -1.98 -24.28 7.94
C ALA A 36 -2.05 -25.74 7.45
N SER A 37 -1.17 -26.13 6.52
CA SER A 37 -1.04 -27.50 6.00
C SER A 37 -0.19 -28.41 6.89
N GLY A 38 0.31 -27.91 8.03
CA GLY A 38 1.15 -28.63 8.97
C GLY A 38 2.65 -28.52 8.71
N ASP A 39 3.07 -27.71 7.73
CA ASP A 39 4.47 -27.39 7.49
C ASP A 39 4.87 -26.16 8.31
N HIS A 40 5.29 -26.41 9.55
CA HIS A 40 5.68 -25.36 10.48
C HIS A 40 7.05 -24.78 10.10
N ALA A 41 7.04 -23.59 9.49
CA ALA A 41 8.25 -22.81 9.26
C ALA A 41 8.87 -22.33 10.58
N GLU A 42 10.20 -22.28 10.65
CA GLU A 42 10.90 -21.74 11.81
C GLU A 42 10.69 -20.22 11.90
N VAL A 43 10.05 -19.77 12.98
CA VAL A 43 9.84 -18.35 13.24
C VAL A 43 11.15 -17.72 13.70
N SER A 44 11.74 -16.90 12.84
CA SER A 44 12.92 -16.08 13.17
C SER A 44 12.55 -14.60 13.35
N LEU A 45 13.39 -13.85 14.07
CA LEU A 45 13.23 -12.39 14.20
C LEU A 45 13.18 -11.70 12.83
N LEU A 46 13.95 -12.19 11.86
CA LEU A 46 13.96 -11.65 10.50
C LEU A 46 12.62 -11.90 9.79
N MET A 47 12.01 -13.06 9.99
CA MET A 47 10.69 -13.40 9.43
C MET A 47 9.58 -12.52 10.03
N VAL A 48 9.62 -12.30 11.35
CA VAL A 48 8.69 -11.38 12.02
C VAL A 48 8.86 -9.96 11.47
N HIS A 49 10.11 -9.48 11.37
CA HIS A 49 10.40 -8.16 10.85
C HIS A 49 9.95 -7.97 9.40
N ALA A 50 10.10 -8.99 8.56
CA ALA A 50 9.60 -8.97 7.18
C ALA A 50 8.07 -8.85 7.12
N GLN A 51 7.35 -9.57 7.98
CA GLN A 51 5.89 -9.46 8.09
C GLN A 51 5.43 -8.11 8.62
N ASP A 52 6.14 -7.53 9.61
CA ASP A 52 5.88 -6.19 10.12
C ASP A 52 6.00 -5.14 9.01
N HIS A 53 7.07 -5.21 8.20
CA HIS A 53 7.25 -4.30 7.06
C HIS A 53 6.15 -4.45 6.02
N LEU A 54 5.78 -5.69 5.68
CA LEU A 54 4.74 -5.95 4.68
C LEU A 54 3.39 -5.39 5.12
N MET A 55 2.95 -5.69 6.34
CA MET A 55 1.68 -5.17 6.87
C MET A 55 1.68 -3.65 7.04
N ASN A 56 2.81 -3.07 7.45
CA ASN A 56 2.98 -1.62 7.48
C ASN A 56 2.89 -1.01 6.08
N ALA A 57 3.53 -1.60 5.08
CA ALA A 57 3.49 -1.12 3.70
C ALA A 57 2.09 -1.18 3.09
N ILE A 58 1.34 -2.28 3.33
CA ILE A 58 -0.08 -2.41 2.93
C ILE A 58 -0.90 -1.26 3.54
N THR A 59 -0.81 -1.10 4.86
CA THR A 59 -1.55 -0.05 5.57
C THR A 59 -1.20 1.35 5.08
N PHE A 60 0.10 1.60 4.84
CA PHE A 60 0.57 2.90 4.38
C PHE A 60 0.14 3.19 2.94
N ARG A 61 0.07 2.16 2.07
CA ARG A 61 -0.46 2.30 0.72
C ARG A 61 -1.94 2.68 0.73
N ASP A 62 -2.74 2.04 1.59
CA ASP A 62 -4.17 2.35 1.70
C ASP A 62 -4.37 3.80 2.15
N LEU A 63 -3.63 4.20 3.19
CA LEU A 63 -3.61 5.59 3.66
C LEU A 63 -3.12 6.56 2.57
N ALA A 64 -2.10 6.20 1.80
CA ALA A 64 -1.60 7.04 0.71
C ALA A 64 -2.69 7.27 -0.36
N GLY A 65 -3.48 6.25 -0.68
CA GLY A 65 -4.64 6.39 -1.57
C GLY A 65 -5.65 7.43 -1.06
N GLU A 66 -6.00 7.36 0.22
CA GLU A 66 -6.89 8.35 0.85
C GLU A 66 -6.28 9.76 0.84
N VAL A 67 -4.98 9.88 1.12
CA VAL A 67 -4.28 11.17 1.05
C VAL A 67 -4.30 11.76 -0.36
N VAL A 68 -4.11 10.94 -1.40
CA VAL A 68 -4.23 11.39 -2.79
C VAL A 68 -5.65 11.88 -3.08
N ALA A 69 -6.67 11.14 -2.66
CA ALA A 69 -8.08 11.54 -2.85
C ALA A 69 -8.42 12.85 -2.13
N VAL A 70 -7.89 13.06 -0.92
CA VAL A 70 -8.01 14.33 -0.19
C VAL A 70 -7.40 15.48 -0.97
N TYR A 71 -6.19 15.32 -1.52
CA TYR A 71 -5.56 16.37 -2.33
C TYR A 71 -6.34 16.68 -3.62
N GLN A 72 -6.91 15.67 -4.29
CA GLN A 72 -7.77 15.87 -5.46
C GLN A 72 -9.00 16.70 -5.11
N ARG A 73 -9.70 16.35 -4.03
CA ARG A 73 -10.87 17.10 -3.55
C ARG A 73 -10.53 18.55 -3.20
N MET A 74 -9.40 18.79 -2.55
CA MET A 74 -8.95 20.15 -2.23
C MET A 74 -8.66 20.98 -3.49
N ALA A 75 -8.09 20.37 -4.53
CA ALA A 75 -7.84 21.02 -5.81
C ALA A 75 -9.16 21.41 -6.49
N GLU A 76 -10.14 20.52 -6.54
CA GLU A 76 -11.49 20.79 -7.09
C GLU A 76 -12.18 21.95 -6.36
N MET A 77 -12.12 21.97 -5.03
CA MET A 77 -12.70 23.03 -4.20
C MET A 77 -12.03 24.40 -4.41
N THR A 78 -10.75 24.42 -4.77
CA THR A 78 -10.02 25.66 -5.08
C THR A 78 -10.38 26.19 -6.47
N THR A 79 -10.81 25.31 -7.38
CA THR A 79 -11.20 25.67 -8.76
C THR A 79 -12.69 26.01 -8.92
N ALA A 80 -13.54 25.68 -7.94
CA ALA A 80 -14.94 26.05 -7.96
C ALA A 80 -15.09 27.57 -7.76
N PRO A 81 -15.90 28.28 -8.58
CA PRO A 81 -16.11 29.71 -8.38
C PRO A 81 -16.78 29.92 -7.03
N THR A 82 -16.17 30.71 -6.17
CA THR A 82 -16.82 31.27 -4.98
C THR A 82 -18.07 32.02 -5.43
N VAL A 83 -19.25 31.49 -5.05
CA VAL A 83 -20.55 32.14 -5.24
C VAL A 83 -20.58 33.48 -4.52
#